data_AF-A0A059WQ60-F1
#
_entry.id   AF-A0A059WQ60-F1
#
_cell.length_a   1.000
_cell.length_b   1.000
_cell.length_c   1.000
_cell.angle_alpha   90.00
_cell.angle_beta   90.00
_cell.angle_gamma   90.00
#
_symmetry.space_group_name_H-M   'P 1'
#
loop_
_entity.id
_entity.type
_entity.pdbx_description
1 polymer ?
#
loop_
_entity_poly.entity_id
_entity_poly.type
_entity_poly.pdbx_seq_one_letter_code
_entity_poly.pdbx_strand_id
1 'polypeptide(L)'
;DSGLSVDVLNQMPGVRSARWAGPGASDSENNALLLRQLEDVPPAERTARFICAMALVLPDGTEHVRIGELRGRLTVSPAGQNGFGYDPLFVADGYRITNGELDPVAKDAISHRGRAVRAIVPVLIAELHRLEPVAQEG
;
A
#
# COMPACT_ATOMS: atom_id res chain seq x y z
N ASP A 1 -6.93 1.14 -5.61
CA ASP A 1 -5.67 0.59 -6.16
C ASP A 1 -4.60 0.55 -5.07
N SER A 2 -3.63 -0.36 -5.12
CA SER A 2 -2.52 -0.42 -4.17
C SER A 2 -1.24 -0.98 -4.77
N GLY A 3 -0.08 -0.47 -4.36
CA GLY A 3 1.23 -0.93 -4.84
C GLY A 3 2.40 -0.46 -3.98
N LEU A 4 3.57 -0.98 -4.30
CA LEU A 4 4.87 -0.56 -3.79
C LEU A 4 5.44 0.52 -4.72
N SER A 5 5.91 1.62 -4.13
CA SER A 5 6.65 2.67 -4.82
C SER A 5 8.08 2.73 -4.25
N VAL A 6 9.08 2.67 -5.11
CA VAL A 6 10.51 2.70 -4.75
C VAL A 6 11.15 3.96 -5.30
N ASP A 7 11.80 4.74 -4.45
CA ASP A 7 12.23 6.10 -4.81
C ASP A 7 13.29 6.09 -5.91
N VAL A 8 14.33 5.26 -5.77
CA VAL A 8 15.40 5.14 -6.78
C VAL A 8 14.92 4.58 -8.12
N LEU A 9 13.79 3.87 -8.14
CA LEU A 9 13.17 3.34 -9.36
C LEU A 9 12.12 4.29 -9.93
N ASN A 10 12.21 5.59 -9.61
CA ASN A 10 11.26 6.62 -10.04
C ASN A 10 9.80 6.22 -9.75
N GLN A 11 9.55 5.78 -8.52
CA GLN A 11 8.24 5.34 -8.01
C GLN A 11 7.70 4.02 -8.58
N MET A 12 8.49 3.31 -9.39
CA MET A 12 8.15 1.95 -9.82
C MET A 12 8.38 0.95 -8.67
N PRO A 13 7.68 -0.22 -8.64
CA PRO A 13 6.73 -0.73 -9.64
C PRO A 13 5.39 0.03 -9.75
N GLY A 14 4.97 0.74 -8.70
CA GLY A 14 3.73 1.53 -8.68
C GLY A 14 2.50 0.69 -9.05
N VAL A 15 1.70 1.18 -10.00
CA VAL A 15 0.49 0.48 -10.51
C VAL A 15 0.78 -0.88 -11.15
N ARG A 16 2.06 -1.21 -11.40
CA ARG A 16 2.50 -2.51 -11.93
C ARG A 16 2.97 -3.47 -10.85
N SER A 17 2.84 -3.16 -9.56
CA SER A 17 3.33 -4.01 -8.46
C SER A 17 2.95 -5.48 -8.55
N ALA A 18 1.71 -5.81 -8.91
CA ALA A 18 1.26 -7.21 -9.02
C ALA A 18 1.82 -7.97 -10.25
N ARG A 19 2.43 -7.25 -11.20
CA ARG A 19 2.90 -7.77 -12.49
C ARG A 19 4.27 -7.20 -12.85
N TRP A 20 5.09 -6.96 -11.82
CA TRP A 20 6.36 -6.28 -12.00
C TRP A 20 7.32 -7.11 -12.84
N ALA A 21 7.37 -8.41 -12.59
CA ALA A 21 8.11 -9.38 -13.41
C ALA A 21 7.33 -9.87 -14.65
N GLY A 22 6.20 -9.25 -14.98
CA GLY A 22 5.37 -9.58 -16.14
C GLY A 22 3.96 -10.08 -15.77
N PRO A 23 3.10 -10.32 -16.78
CA PRO A 23 1.77 -10.88 -16.57
C PRO A 23 1.84 -12.27 -15.92
N GLY A 24 1.04 -12.49 -14.86
CA GLY A 24 1.00 -13.77 -14.15
C GLY A 24 2.17 -14.04 -13.21
N ALA A 25 3.07 -13.06 -13.00
CA ALA A 25 4.18 -13.20 -12.07
C ALA A 25 3.71 -13.42 -10.63
N SER A 26 4.33 -14.38 -9.96
CA SER A 26 4.20 -14.64 -8.53
C SER A 26 4.88 -13.56 -7.69
N ASP A 27 4.55 -13.51 -6.40
CA ASP A 27 5.18 -12.61 -5.43
C ASP A 27 6.70 -12.82 -5.35
N SER A 28 7.17 -14.07 -5.42
CA SER A 28 8.60 -14.39 -5.38
C SER A 28 9.32 -13.93 -6.65
N GLU A 29 8.70 -14.05 -7.83
CA GLU A 29 9.27 -13.55 -9.09
C GLU A 29 9.35 -12.01 -9.11
N ASN A 30 8.30 -11.35 -8.63
CA ASN A 30 8.29 -9.89 -8.45
C ASN A 30 9.38 -9.42 -7.48
N ASN A 31 9.52 -10.10 -6.34
CA ASN A 31 10.56 -9.82 -5.34
C ASN A 31 11.97 -10.07 -5.88
N ALA A 32 12.17 -11.16 -6.63
CA ALA A 32 13.47 -11.47 -7.23
C ALA A 32 13.89 -10.44 -8.27
N LEU A 33 12.96 -9.98 -9.13
CA LEU A 33 13.28 -8.91 -10.08
C LEU A 33 13.62 -7.60 -9.36
N LEU A 34 12.84 -7.23 -8.34
CA LEU A 34 13.08 -6.02 -7.58
C LEU A 34 14.46 -6.03 -6.90
N LEU A 35 14.83 -7.14 -6.25
CA LEU A 35 16.14 -7.27 -5.62
C LEU A 35 17.29 -7.19 -6.63
N ARG A 36 17.17 -7.84 -7.79
CA ARG A 36 18.18 -7.73 -8.86
C ARG A 36 18.37 -6.29 -9.35
N GLN A 37 17.28 -5.54 -9.49
CA GLN A 37 17.35 -4.13 -9.92
C GLN A 37 17.98 -3.20 -8.87
N LEU A 38 17.99 -3.62 -7.61
CA LEU A 38 18.51 -2.84 -6.50
C LEU A 38 19.87 -3.35 -6.00
N GLU A 39 20.49 -4.33 -6.66
CA GLU A 39 21.71 -5.01 -6.19
C GLU A 39 22.82 -4.02 -5.82
N ASP A 40 23.10 -3.05 -6.70
CA ASP A 40 24.13 -2.02 -6.52
C ASP A 40 23.64 -0.76 -5.77
N VAL A 41 22.37 -0.73 -5.33
CA VAL A 41 21.81 0.43 -4.62
C VAL A 41 22.18 0.35 -3.14
N PRO A 42 22.85 1.38 -2.56
CA PRO A 42 23.18 1.40 -1.15
C PRO A 42 21.93 1.32 -0.25
N PRO A 43 21.99 0.66 0.93
CA PRO A 43 20.83 0.53 1.82
C PRO A 43 20.16 1.86 2.21
N ALA A 44 20.92 2.95 2.27
CA ALA A 44 20.41 4.28 2.58
C ALA A 44 19.47 4.85 1.49
N GLU A 45 19.62 4.41 0.24
CA GLU A 45 18.86 4.90 -0.92
C GLU A 45 17.67 3.98 -1.27
N ARG A 46 17.52 2.84 -0.57
CA ARG A 46 16.43 1.88 -0.77
C ARG A 46 15.12 2.32 -0.11
N THR A 47 14.79 3.60 -0.16
CA THR A 47 13.54 4.12 0.40
C THR A 47 12.35 3.74 -0.47
N ALA A 48 11.28 3.34 0.19
CA ALA A 48 10.07 2.87 -0.47
C ALA A 48 8.83 3.17 0.37
N ARG A 49 7.67 3.05 -0.26
CA ARG A 49 6.38 3.17 0.39
C ARG A 49 5.36 2.26 -0.23
N PHE A 50 4.57 1.60 0.60
CA PHE A 50 3.29 1.07 0.14
C PHE A 50 2.27 2.19 0.06
N ILE A 51 1.53 2.24 -1.04
CA ILE A 51 0.51 3.25 -1.32
C ILE A 51 -0.81 2.54 -1.61
N CYS A 52 -1.90 3.02 -1.01
CA CYS A 52 -3.26 2.63 -1.35
C CYS A 52 -4.07 3.87 -1.70
N ALA A 53 -4.61 3.90 -2.92
CA ALA A 53 -5.65 4.84 -3.31
C ALA A 53 -7.02 4.18 -3.12
N MET A 54 -7.88 4.81 -2.32
CA MET A 54 -9.25 4.42 -2.09
C MET A 54 -10.19 5.46 -2.68
N ALA A 55 -11.06 5.05 -3.59
CA ALA A 55 -11.99 5.91 -4.29
C ALA A 55 -13.44 5.59 -3.88
N LEU A 56 -14.23 6.64 -3.67
CA LEU A 56 -15.68 6.61 -3.50
C LEU A 56 -16.28 7.44 -4.63
N VAL A 57 -17.17 6.85 -5.41
CA VAL A 57 -17.86 7.50 -6.53
C VAL A 57 -19.36 7.44 -6.27
N LEU A 58 -20.02 8.60 -6.26
CA LEU A 58 -21.45 8.72 -6.03
C LEU A 58 -22.25 8.59 -7.34
N PRO A 59 -23.58 8.33 -7.26
CA PRO A 59 -24.44 8.27 -8.44
C PRO A 59 -24.48 9.55 -9.27
N ASP A 60 -24.26 10.72 -8.66
CA ASP A 60 -24.21 12.02 -9.35
C ASP A 60 -22.86 12.30 -10.04
N GLY A 61 -21.90 11.37 -9.94
CA GLY A 61 -20.56 11.49 -10.50
C GLY A 61 -19.57 12.21 -9.59
N THR A 62 -19.93 12.60 -8.37
CA THR A 62 -18.98 13.12 -7.39
C THR A 62 -17.96 12.06 -7.00
N GLU A 63 -16.68 12.42 -7.03
CA GLU A 63 -15.58 11.52 -6.70
C GLU A 63 -14.81 11.99 -5.47
N HIS A 64 -14.52 11.06 -4.56
CA HIS A 64 -13.60 11.26 -3.46
C HIS A 64 -12.50 10.23 -3.52
N VAL A 65 -11.25 10.70 -3.52
CA VAL A 65 -10.07 9.84 -3.42
C VAL A 65 -9.31 10.15 -2.13
N ARG A 66 -8.90 9.10 -1.42
CA ARG A 66 -8.01 9.18 -0.26
C ARG A 66 -6.84 8.25 -0.44
N ILE A 67 -5.66 8.73 -0.05
CA ILE A 67 -4.41 7.99 -0.15
C ILE A 67 -3.96 7.60 1.26
N GLY A 68 -3.68 6.31 1.45
CA GLY A 68 -2.95 5.81 2.60
C GLY A 68 -1.54 5.40 2.19
N GLU A 69 -0.55 5.85 2.96
CA GLU A 69 0.86 5.52 2.73
C GLU A 69 1.46 4.81 3.95
N LEU A 70 2.30 3.82 3.72
CA LEU A 70 3.20 3.24 4.72
C LEU A 70 4.64 3.39 4.19
N ARG A 71 5.41 4.27 4.81
CA ARG A 71 6.81 4.55 4.45
C ARG A 71 7.76 3.55 5.13
N GLY A 72 8.88 3.32 4.49
CA GLY A 72 9.87 2.36 4.95
C GLY A 72 11.03 2.20 3.98
N ARG A 73 11.73 1.08 4.11
CA ARG A 73 12.91 0.75 3.32
C ARG A 73 12.89 -0.69 2.86
N LEU A 74 13.54 -0.97 1.74
CA LEU A 74 13.70 -2.32 1.22
C LEU A 74 14.97 -2.98 1.77
N THR A 75 14.86 -4.26 2.11
CA THR A 75 15.99 -5.10 2.54
C THR A 75 16.83 -5.58 1.34
N VAL A 76 17.94 -6.26 1.64
CA VAL A 76 18.79 -6.92 0.63
C VAL A 76 18.38 -8.37 0.36
N SER A 77 17.57 -8.95 1.25
CA SER A 77 17.09 -10.33 1.18
C SER A 77 15.73 -10.43 1.86
N PRO A 78 14.86 -11.37 1.43
CA PRO A 78 13.58 -11.58 2.09
C PRO A 78 13.74 -12.15 3.50
N ALA A 79 12.86 -11.73 4.41
CA ALA A 79 12.72 -12.31 5.73
C ALA A 79 11.23 -12.40 6.11
N GLY A 80 10.88 -13.42 6.90
CA GLY A 80 9.52 -13.68 7.35
C GLY A 80 8.63 -14.42 6.34
N GLN A 81 7.54 -15.00 6.84
CA GLN A 81 6.59 -15.83 6.09
C GLN A 81 5.15 -15.30 6.15
N ASN A 82 4.92 -14.23 6.93
CA ASN A 82 3.61 -13.60 7.04
C ASN A 82 3.40 -12.62 5.89
N GLY A 83 2.14 -12.22 5.70
CA GLY A 83 1.80 -11.24 4.66
C GLY A 83 1.87 -11.81 3.24
N PHE A 84 2.05 -10.92 2.27
CA PHE A 84 2.07 -11.26 0.84
C PHE A 84 2.83 -10.19 0.03
N GLY A 85 3.06 -10.45 -1.26
CA GLY A 85 3.72 -9.50 -2.16
C GLY A 85 5.12 -9.15 -1.69
N TYR A 86 5.35 -7.86 -1.48
CA TYR A 86 6.64 -7.29 -1.09
C TYR A 86 6.84 -7.21 0.43
N ASP A 87 5.90 -7.72 1.25
CA ASP A 87 6.02 -7.70 2.71
C ASP A 87 7.35 -8.30 3.22
N PRO A 88 7.87 -9.42 2.68
CA PRO A 88 9.14 -9.98 3.11
C PRO A 88 10.36 -9.10 2.80
N LEU A 89 10.22 -8.08 1.94
CA LEU A 89 11.31 -7.18 1.55
C LEU A 89 11.22 -5.81 2.25
N PHE A 90 10.15 -5.51 2.96
CA PHE A 90 9.84 -4.14 3.37
C PHE A 90 9.89 -3.98 4.88
N VAL A 91 10.68 -3.03 5.37
CA VAL A 91 10.73 -2.63 6.78
C VAL A 91 10.04 -1.28 6.92
N ALA A 92 8.91 -1.24 7.62
CA ALA A 92 8.19 0.00 7.91
C ALA A 92 9.01 0.94 8.82
N ASP A 93 8.86 2.25 8.62
CA ASP A 93 9.48 3.24 9.50
C ASP A 93 9.06 3.02 10.97
N GLY A 94 10.03 3.04 11.88
CA GLY A 94 9.84 2.73 13.29
C GLY A 94 9.99 1.24 13.65
N TYR A 95 10.13 0.35 12.66
CA TYR A 95 10.35 -1.08 12.86
C TYR A 95 11.79 -1.49 12.50
N ARG A 96 12.19 -2.68 12.96
CA ARG A 96 13.52 -3.28 12.70
C ARG A 96 13.46 -4.60 11.93
N ILE A 97 12.26 -5.15 11.77
CA ILE A 97 11.98 -6.42 11.08
C ILE A 97 11.07 -6.15 9.88
N THR A 98 11.05 -7.05 8.91
CA THR A 98 10.21 -6.87 7.72
C THR A 98 8.73 -6.99 8.08
N ASN A 99 7.87 -6.47 7.22
CA ASN A 99 6.44 -6.69 7.33
C ASN A 99 6.09 -8.17 7.25
N GLY A 100 6.91 -8.99 6.58
CA GLY A 100 6.75 -10.43 6.53
C GLY A 100 7.10 -11.14 7.86
N GLU A 101 7.82 -10.47 8.75
CA GLU A 101 8.14 -10.97 10.10
C GLU A 101 7.16 -10.45 11.17
N LEU A 102 6.38 -9.41 10.86
CA LEU A 102 5.38 -8.89 11.79
C LEU A 102 4.24 -9.89 12.02
N ASP A 103 3.71 -9.90 13.24
CA ASP A 103 2.42 -10.52 13.52
C ASP A 103 1.33 -9.91 12.61
N PRO A 104 0.40 -10.70 12.07
CA PRO A 104 -0.65 -10.19 11.18
C PRO A 104 -1.45 -9.02 11.76
N VAL A 105 -1.75 -9.03 13.07
CA VAL A 105 -2.50 -7.96 13.74
C VAL A 105 -1.65 -6.69 13.82
N ALA A 106 -0.38 -6.82 14.18
CA ALA A 106 0.55 -5.70 14.24
C ALA A 106 0.76 -5.06 12.85
N LYS A 107 0.88 -5.89 11.81
CA LYS A 107 1.00 -5.43 10.42
C LYS A 107 -0.27 -4.72 9.94
N ASP A 108 -1.45 -5.23 10.27
CA ASP A 108 -2.71 -4.62 9.85
C ASP A 108 -2.90 -3.23 10.47
N ALA A 109 -2.55 -3.07 11.75
CA ALA A 109 -2.67 -1.79 12.47
C ALA A 109 -1.97 -0.63 11.76
N ILE A 110 -0.79 -0.89 11.16
CA ILE A 110 0.02 0.12 10.49
C ILE A 110 -0.23 0.21 8.97
N SER A 111 -1.02 -0.69 8.40
CA SER A 111 -1.09 -0.88 6.96
C SER A 111 -1.55 0.37 6.19
N HIS A 112 -0.96 0.59 5.01
CA HIS A 112 -1.36 1.63 4.06
C HIS A 112 -2.85 1.52 3.67
N ARG A 113 -3.39 0.30 3.57
CA ARG A 113 -4.82 0.04 3.35
C ARG A 113 -5.67 0.50 4.52
N GLY A 114 -5.31 0.13 5.75
CA GLY A 114 -5.99 0.59 6.96
C GLY A 114 -5.98 2.11 7.08
N ARG A 115 -4.86 2.76 6.72
CA ARG A 115 -4.76 4.23 6.66
C ARG A 115 -5.71 4.82 5.61
N ALA A 116 -5.79 4.23 4.41
CA ALA A 116 -6.71 4.69 3.36
C ALA A 116 -8.19 4.53 3.78
N VAL A 117 -8.55 3.40 4.40
CA VAL A 117 -9.89 3.16 4.95
C VAL A 117 -10.24 4.21 6.01
N ARG A 118 -9.38 4.41 7.00
CA ARG A 118 -9.60 5.43 8.05
C ARG A 118 -9.74 6.83 7.47
N ALA A 119 -9.09 7.13 6.35
CA ALA A 119 -9.20 8.41 5.68
C ALA A 119 -10.48 8.59 4.86
N ILE A 120 -11.03 7.52 4.26
CA ILE A 120 -12.27 7.60 3.46
C ILE A 120 -13.54 7.49 4.30
N VAL A 121 -13.51 6.77 5.43
CA VAL A 121 -14.70 6.51 6.25
C VAL A 121 -15.44 7.79 6.69
N PRO A 122 -14.76 8.86 7.17
CA PRO A 122 -15.44 10.11 7.51
C PRO A 122 -16.13 10.76 6.30
N VAL A 123 -15.54 10.62 5.10
CA VAL A 123 -16.15 11.11 3.86
C VAL A 123 -17.41 10.31 3.58
N LEU A 124 -17.33 8.98 3.56
CA LEU A 124 -18.49 8.12 3.37
C LEU A 124 -19.66 8.45 4.32
N ILE A 125 -19.37 8.66 5.62
CA ILE A 125 -20.40 9.01 6.60
C ILE A 125 -21.04 10.36 6.26
N ALA A 126 -20.24 11.37 5.92
CA ALA A 126 -20.77 12.68 5.52
C ALA A 126 -21.62 12.60 4.24
N GLU A 127 -21.19 11.79 3.27
CA GLU A 127 -21.90 11.53 2.03
C GLU A 127 -23.25 10.85 2.29
N LEU A 128 -23.28 9.83 3.16
CA LEU A 128 -24.52 9.16 3.55
C LEU A 128 -25.51 10.13 4.20
N HIS A 129 -25.06 10.97 5.13
CA HIS A 129 -25.95 11.97 5.76
C HIS A 129 -26.49 13.01 4.77
N ARG A 130 -25.77 13.35 3.69
CA ARG A 130 -26.30 14.26 2.65
C ARG A 130 -27.34 13.58 1.77
N LEU A 131 -27.17 12.29 1.52
CA LEU A 131 -28.04 11.51 0.63
C LEU A 131 -29.31 11.02 1.33
N GLU A 132 -29.32 10.98 2.66
CA GLU A 132 -30.55 10.78 3.41
C GLU A 132 -31.53 11.92 3.09
N PRO A 133 -32.72 11.62 2.53
CA PRO A 133 -33.72 12.65 2.33
C PRO A 133 -34.05 13.23 3.70
N VAL A 134 -34.11 14.57 3.79
CA VAL A 134 -34.78 15.23 4.92
C VAL A 134 -36.14 14.57 5.01
N ALA A 135 -36.37 13.75 6.03
CA ALA A 135 -37.68 13.23 6.32
C ALA A 135 -38.59 14.45 6.38
N GLN A 136 -39.51 14.56 5.41
CA GLN A 136 -40.46 15.65 5.36
C GLN A 136 -41.30 15.56 6.63
N GLU A 137 -40.96 16.39 7.62
CA GLU A 137 -41.85 16.70 8.73
C GLU A 137 -42.97 17.59 8.20
N GLY A 138 -44.21 17.08 8.30
CA GLY A 138 -45.44 17.88 8.44
C GLY A 138 -46.08 18.42 7.17
#